data_AF-A0A6N7AS09-F1
#
_entry.id   AF-A0A6N7AS09-F1
#
_cell.length_a   1.000
_cell.length_b   1.000
_cell.length_c   1.000
_cell.angle_alpha   90.00
_cell.angle_beta   90.00
_cell.angle_gamma   90.00
#
_symmetry.space_group_name_H-M   'P 1'
#
loop_
_entity.id
_entity.type
_entity.pdbx_description
1 polymer ?
#
loop_
_entity_poly.entity_id
_entity_poly.type
_entity_poly.pdbx_seq_one_letter_code
_entity_poly.pdbx_strand_id
1 'polypeptide(L)'
;MSLMQKNIFLLIAVSLILFISAASSEDKGNLQIKKQPEIQQTKPKKPVKVHLKRSAEGKYSWELTGDDVDEVVSADKRLRKLLKAE
;
A
#
# COMPACT_ATOMS: atom_id res chain seq x y z
N MET A 1 -9.50 2.10 67.96
CA MET A 1 -9.05 3.01 66.88
C MET A 1 -9.74 4.34 67.10
N SER A 2 -8.98 5.42 67.37
CA SER A 2 -9.54 6.72 67.77
C SER A 2 -10.50 7.26 66.69
N LEU A 3 -11.58 7.93 67.09
CA LEU A 3 -12.61 8.46 66.18
C LEU A 3 -12.00 9.39 65.10
N MET A 4 -10.90 10.07 65.44
CA MET A 4 -10.12 10.90 64.51
C MET A 4 -9.42 10.08 63.41
N GLN A 5 -8.91 8.89 63.74
CA GLN A 5 -8.25 8.01 62.76
C GLN A 5 -9.26 7.43 61.75
N LYS A 6 -10.51 7.17 62.17
CA LYS A 6 -11.58 6.71 61.27
C LYS A 6 -11.95 7.78 60.25
N ASN A 7 -12.03 9.05 60.68
CA ASN A 7 -12.37 10.17 59.80
C ASN A 7 -11.24 10.48 58.79
N ILE A 8 -9.98 10.36 59.23
CA ILE A 8 -8.82 10.48 58.34
C ILE A 8 -8.81 9.36 57.29
N PHE A 9 -9.09 8.12 57.69
CA PHE A 9 -9.15 6.99 56.75
C PHE A 9 -10.27 7.17 55.71
N LEU A 10 -11.41 7.72 56.13
CA LEU A 10 -12.55 8.00 55.25
C LEU A 10 -12.23 9.10 54.24
N LEU A 11 -11.52 10.15 54.64
CA LEU A 11 -11.04 11.22 53.75
C LEU A 11 -10.05 10.70 52.69
N ILE A 12 -9.13 9.81 53.08
CA ILE A 12 -8.17 9.21 52.16
C ILE A 12 -8.88 8.30 51.15
N ALA A 13 -9.84 7.50 51.59
CA ALA A 13 -10.61 6.62 50.72
C ALA A 13 -11.41 7.41 49.67
N VAL A 14 -12.06 8.51 50.06
CA VAL A 14 -12.82 9.37 49.12
C VAL A 14 -11.90 10.04 48.11
N SER A 15 -10.73 10.54 48.55
CA SER A 15 -9.72 11.12 47.65
C SER A 15 -9.22 10.11 46.61
N LEU A 16 -9.00 8.86 47.03
CA LEU A 16 -8.54 7.78 46.14
C LEU A 16 -9.60 7.44 45.06
N ILE A 17 -10.88 7.41 45.43
CA ILE A 17 -11.99 7.14 44.49
C ILE A 17 -12.11 8.26 43.44
N LEU A 18 -11.93 9.52 43.85
CA LEU A 18 -11.94 10.66 42.93
C LEU A 18 -10.75 10.63 41.96
N PHE A 19 -9.56 10.21 42.41
CA PHE A 19 -8.39 10.05 41.55
C PHE A 19 -8.54 8.95 40.49
N ILE A 20 -9.13 7.80 40.86
CA ILE A 20 -9.35 6.68 39.93
C ILE A 20 -10.36 7.06 38.83
N SER A 21 -11.37 7.86 39.19
CA SER A 21 -12.39 8.33 38.23
C SER A 21 -11.81 9.31 37.19
N ALA A 22 -10.79 10.11 37.56
CA ALA A 22 -10.12 11.03 36.65
C ALA A 22 -9.14 10.34 35.68
N ALA A 23 -8.54 9.21 36.08
CA ALA A 23 -7.65 8.41 35.23
C ALA A 23 -8.40 7.58 34.16
N SER A 24 -9.73 7.49 34.27
CA SER A 24 -10.58 6.70 33.38
C SER A 24 -11.30 7.60 32.36
N SER A 25 -10.57 8.54 31.75
CA SER A 25 -11.05 9.19 30.51
C SER A 25 -10.50 8.39 29.33
N GLU A 26 -11.29 7.40 28.90
CA GLU A 26 -11.03 6.67 27.66
C GLU A 26 -11.26 7.64 26.48
N ASP A 27 -10.19 8.30 26.06
CA ASP A 27 -10.20 9.19 24.90
C ASP A 27 -10.35 8.37 23.61
N LYS A 28 -11.55 8.46 23.06
CA LYS A 28 -11.88 8.47 21.62
C LYS A 28 -10.82 7.88 20.70
N GLY A 29 -10.97 6.59 20.45
CA GLY A 29 -10.42 5.96 19.26
C GLY A 29 -11.48 5.13 18.57
N ASN A 30 -12.49 5.77 17.97
CA ASN A 30 -13.28 5.12 16.93
C ASN A 30 -12.30 4.79 15.79
N LEU A 31 -11.63 3.64 15.90
CA LEU A 31 -10.86 3.02 14.84
C LEU A 31 -11.86 2.56 13.80
N GLN A 32 -12.34 3.53 13.01
CA GLN A 32 -12.97 3.29 11.74
C GLN A 32 -11.90 2.67 10.86
N ILE A 33 -11.76 1.35 10.96
CA ILE A 33 -11.11 0.52 9.97
C ILE A 33 -11.92 0.78 8.70
N LYS A 34 -11.51 1.79 7.92
CA LYS A 34 -11.92 1.94 6.54
C LYS A 34 -11.52 0.63 5.89
N LYS A 35 -12.50 -0.25 5.68
CA LYS A 35 -12.33 -1.46 4.87
C LYS A 35 -11.69 -0.99 3.57
N GLN A 36 -10.41 -1.32 3.41
CA GLN A 36 -9.66 -1.08 2.19
C GLN A 36 -10.52 -1.65 1.07
N PRO A 37 -10.92 -0.86 0.06
CA PRO A 37 -11.64 -1.42 -1.08
C PRO A 37 -10.81 -2.57 -1.60
N GLU A 38 -11.41 -3.75 -1.69
CA GLU A 38 -10.76 -4.98 -2.14
C GLU A 38 -9.89 -4.64 -3.34
N ILE A 39 -8.57 -4.85 -3.21
CA ILE A 39 -7.62 -4.55 -4.27
C ILE A 39 -8.06 -5.42 -5.46
N GLN A 40 -8.78 -4.81 -6.40
CA GLN A 40 -9.20 -5.48 -7.61
C GLN A 40 -7.90 -5.85 -8.33
N GLN A 41 -7.58 -7.15 -8.31
CA GLN A 41 -6.42 -7.68 -9.02
C GLN A 41 -6.68 -7.50 -10.52
N THR A 42 -6.32 -6.33 -11.06
CA THR A 42 -6.24 -6.14 -12.50
C THR A 42 -5.15 -7.08 -12.99
N LYS A 43 -5.51 -8.09 -13.78
CA LYS A 43 -4.52 -8.98 -14.39
C LYS A 43 -3.52 -8.10 -15.16
N PRO A 44 -2.21 -8.20 -14.86
CA PRO A 44 -1.23 -7.42 -15.60
C PRO A 44 -1.32 -7.82 -17.08
N LYS A 45 -1.43 -6.82 -17.95
CA LYS A 45 -1.49 -7.05 -19.40
C LYS A 45 -0.17 -7.71 -19.82
N LYS A 46 -0.28 -8.80 -20.58
CA LYS A 46 0.93 -9.52 -21.04
C LYS A 46 1.76 -8.60 -21.93
N PRO A 47 3.06 -8.47 -21.69
CA PRO A 47 3.89 -7.56 -22.48
C PRO A 47 4.12 -8.09 -23.90
N VAL A 48 4.31 -7.17 -24.84
CA VAL A 48 4.80 -7.48 -26.19
C VAL A 48 6.24 -8.01 -26.08
N LYS A 49 6.48 -9.18 -26.67
CA LYS A 49 7.80 -9.82 -26.73
C LYS A 49 8.55 -9.36 -27.96
N VAL A 50 9.85 -9.09 -27.80
CA VAL A 50 10.76 -8.74 -28.90
C VAL A 50 11.80 -9.85 -29.04
N HIS A 51 11.82 -10.52 -30.19
CA HIS A 51 12.82 -11.53 -30.51
C HIS A 51 13.86 -10.93 -31.45
N LEU A 52 15.06 -10.67 -30.95
CA LEU A 52 16.18 -10.20 -31.76
C LEU A 52 16.89 -11.39 -32.41
N LYS A 53 17.04 -11.34 -33.73
CA LYS A 53 17.75 -12.33 -34.53
C LYS A 53 18.97 -11.66 -35.16
N ARG A 54 20.09 -12.38 -35.15
CA ARG A 54 21.31 -11.99 -35.85
C ARG A 54 21.52 -12.94 -37.03
N SER A 55 21.65 -12.37 -38.22
CA SER A 55 21.99 -13.13 -39.43
C SER A 55 23.48 -13.47 -39.47
N ALA A 56 23.84 -14.49 -40.24
CA ALA A 56 25.24 -14.87 -40.47
C ALA A 56 26.05 -13.74 -41.14
N GLU A 57 25.38 -12.87 -41.90
CA GLU A 57 25.94 -11.65 -42.50
C GLU A 57 26.16 -10.51 -41.49
N GLY A 58 25.86 -10.73 -40.20
CA GLY A 58 26.02 -9.72 -39.15
C GLY A 58 24.90 -8.70 -39.04
N LYS A 59 23.87 -8.77 -39.89
CA LYS A 59 22.68 -7.90 -39.80
C LYS A 59 21.76 -8.34 -38.66
N TYR A 60 21.14 -7.37 -38.01
CA TYR A 60 20.13 -7.59 -36.97
C TYR A 60 18.72 -7.45 -37.55
N SER A 61 17.83 -8.35 -37.17
CA SER A 61 16.39 -8.27 -37.40
C SER A 61 15.64 -8.53 -36.10
N TRP A 62 14.41 -8.04 -35.98
CA TRP A 62 13.58 -8.31 -34.81
C TRP A 62 12.17 -8.73 -35.22
N GLU A 63 11.57 -9.59 -34.41
CA GLU A 63 10.17 -10.01 -34.52
C GLU A 63 9.42 -9.60 -33.26
N LEU A 64 8.23 -9.05 -33.42
CA LEU A 64 7.36 -8.61 -32.32
C LEU A 64 6.17 -9.56 -32.21
N THR A 65 5.88 -10.02 -30.99
CA THR A 65 4.76 -10.92 -30.72
C THR A 65 3.98 -10.41 -29.52
N GLY A 66 2.66 -10.33 -29.63
CA GLY A 66 1.79 -9.88 -28.54
C GLY A 66 0.35 -10.32 -28.76
N ASP A 67 -0.43 -10.30 -27.68
CA ASP A 67 -1.85 -10.70 -27.72
C ASP A 67 -2.74 -9.60 -28.34
N ASP A 68 -2.26 -8.35 -28.38
CA ASP A 68 -2.97 -7.16 -28.89
C ASP A 68 -2.20 -6.51 -30.06
N VAL A 69 -2.88 -6.36 -31.19
CA VAL A 69 -2.30 -5.81 -32.43
C VAL A 69 -1.89 -4.34 -32.26
N ASP A 70 -2.70 -3.54 -31.57
CA ASP A 70 -2.44 -2.11 -31.41
C ASP A 70 -1.18 -1.87 -30.57
N GLU A 71 -0.97 -2.71 -29.56
CA GLU A 71 0.25 -2.68 -28.75
C GLU A 71 1.48 -3.06 -29.56
N VAL A 72 1.39 -4.11 -30.38
CA VAL A 72 2.49 -4.55 -31.26
C VAL A 72 2.88 -3.45 -32.24
N VAL A 73 1.91 -2.79 -32.88
CA VAL A 73 2.17 -1.68 -33.81
C VAL A 73 2.77 -0.48 -33.07
N SER A 74 2.30 -0.17 -31.87
CA SER A 74 2.85 0.92 -31.06
C SER A 74 4.31 0.64 -30.66
N ALA A 75 4.62 -0.62 -30.32
CA ALA A 75 5.96 -1.08 -29.97
C ALA A 75 6.92 -0.99 -31.16
N ASP A 76 6.49 -1.40 -32.36
CA ASP A 76 7.30 -1.28 -33.58
C ASP A 76 7.62 0.19 -33.89
N LYS A 77 6.63 1.08 -33.79
CA LYS A 77 6.85 2.52 -33.98
C LYS A 77 7.87 3.08 -32.98
N ARG A 78 7.80 2.68 -31.71
CA ARG A 78 8.75 3.09 -30.67
C ARG A 78 10.16 2.56 -30.96
N LEU A 79 10.27 1.29 -31.33
CA LEU A 79 11.55 0.65 -31.63
C LEU A 79 12.24 1.31 -32.82
N ARG A 80 11.51 1.58 -33.91
CA ARG A 80 12.04 2.31 -35.07
C ARG A 80 12.48 3.74 -34.74
N LYS A 81 11.79 4.42 -33.83
CA LYS A 81 12.20 5.77 -33.38
C LYS A 81 13.52 5.72 -32.63
N LEU A 82 13.69 4.77 -31.72
CA LEU A 82 14.93 4.59 -30.96
C LEU A 82 16.12 4.26 -31.88
N LEU A 83 15.89 3.45 -32.91
CA LEU A 83 16.93 3.08 -33.87
C LEU A 83 17.26 4.16 -34.91
N LYS A 84 16.38 5.15 -35.09
CA LYS A 84 16.63 6.34 -35.94
C LYS A 84 17.22 7.51 -35.16
N ALA A 85 17.32 7.40 -33.83
CA ALA A 85 18.00 8.38 -33.01
C ALA A 85 19.51 8.11 -33.07
N GLU A 86 20.11 8.44 -34.21
CA GLU A 86 21.55 8.50 -34.46
C GLU A 86 21.86 9.78 -35.23
#